data_AF-A0A1C4YHS8-F1
#
_entry.id   AF-A0A1C4YHS8-F1
#
_cell.length_a   1.000
_cell.length_b   1.000
_cell.length_c   1.000
_cell.angle_alpha   90.00
_cell.angle_beta   90.00
_cell.angle_gamma   90.00
#
_symmetry.space_group_name_H-M   'P 1'
#
loop_
_entity.id
_entity.type
_entity.pdbx_description
1 polymer ?
#
loop_
_entity_poly.entity_id
_entity_poly.type
_entity_poly.pdbx_seq_one_letter_code
_entity_poly.pdbx_strand_id
1 'polypeptide(L)'
;MDITYDWGLDQLPDPAAARAGEVDADGLTPEQLPEVRELTARGWQLASDAPMLVFLPAVWPRELRTWVPDRATRYEWWYEQDPKTRQVIREQTVRSSWESRNEVENDNDALLAEAGVTGRPRARLWLLKPPPGFASVDDFLAELGRRADAAGIDGACSAPYVRFTAELLAELTK
;
A
#
# COMPACT_ATOMS: atom_id res chain seq x y z
N MET A 1 15.75 -20.17 -4.74
CA MET A 1 16.19 -18.84 -5.19
C MET A 1 15.67 -17.88 -4.14
N ASP A 2 16.56 -17.21 -3.41
CA ASP A 2 16.12 -16.23 -2.40
C ASP A 2 15.55 -15.03 -3.15
N ILE A 3 14.29 -14.69 -2.86
CA ILE A 3 13.68 -13.47 -3.39
C ILE A 3 14.28 -12.31 -2.61
N THR A 4 15.01 -11.45 -3.31
CA THR A 4 15.46 -10.18 -2.74
C THR A 4 14.32 -9.18 -2.85
N TYR A 5 13.77 -8.77 -1.70
CA TYR A 5 12.79 -7.68 -1.63
C TYR A 5 13.48 -6.33 -1.76
N ASP A 6 12.93 -5.45 -2.59
CA ASP A 6 13.47 -4.11 -2.78
C ASP A 6 12.41 -3.05 -2.49
N TRP A 7 12.63 -2.28 -1.42
CA TRP A 7 11.78 -1.16 -1.07
C TRP A 7 12.21 0.17 -1.69
N GLY A 8 13.26 0.20 -2.51
CA GLY A 8 13.74 1.44 -3.13
C GLY A 8 14.17 2.46 -2.06
N LEU A 9 14.94 2.01 -1.07
CA LEU A 9 15.41 2.87 0.02
C LEU A 9 16.35 3.96 -0.51
N ASP A 10 17.05 3.68 -1.59
CA ASP A 10 17.91 4.54 -2.39
C ASP A 10 17.14 5.36 -3.46
N GLN A 11 15.86 5.06 -3.72
CA GLN A 11 15.05 5.81 -4.67
C GLN A 11 14.55 7.11 -4.03
N LEU A 12 14.83 8.24 -4.68
CA LEU A 12 14.24 9.52 -4.35
C LEU A 12 12.72 9.51 -4.61
N PRO A 13 11.93 10.32 -3.88
CA PRO A 13 10.51 10.48 -4.19
C PRO A 13 10.31 11.05 -5.59
N ASP A 14 9.14 10.76 -6.18
CA ASP A 14 8.79 11.28 -7.49
C ASP A 14 8.88 12.82 -7.50
N PRO A 15 9.41 13.44 -8.57
CA PRO A 15 9.45 14.89 -8.71
C PRO A 15 8.09 15.60 -8.57
N ALA A 16 6.96 14.90 -8.76
CA ALA A 16 5.63 15.41 -8.48
C ALA A 16 5.46 15.84 -7.02
N ALA A 17 6.08 15.14 -6.07
CA ALA A 17 6.03 15.48 -4.65
C ALA A 17 6.65 16.86 -4.37
N ALA A 18 7.79 17.18 -5.00
CA ALA A 18 8.44 18.46 -4.83
C ALA A 18 7.58 19.63 -5.35
N ARG A 19 6.87 19.42 -6.46
CA ARG A 19 5.95 20.44 -7.02
C ARG A 19 4.73 20.67 -6.14
N ALA A 20 4.27 19.65 -5.44
CA ALA A 20 3.09 19.72 -4.58
C ALA A 20 3.38 20.17 -3.14
N GLY A 21 4.66 20.29 -2.76
CA GLY A 21 5.09 20.54 -1.39
C GLY A 21 4.61 21.87 -0.78
N GLU A 22 4.15 22.82 -1.59
CA GLU A 22 3.60 24.10 -1.15
C GLU A 22 2.08 24.07 -0.96
N VAL A 23 1.39 23.02 -1.40
CA VAL A 23 -0.07 22.89 -1.32
C VAL A 23 -0.44 22.28 0.03
N ASP A 24 -1.35 22.93 0.76
CA ASP A 24 -1.88 22.38 2.01
C ASP A 24 -2.53 20.99 1.77
N ALA A 25 -2.14 20.02 2.59
CA ALA A 25 -2.63 18.65 2.55
C ALA A 25 -3.79 18.40 3.53
N ASP A 26 -4.12 19.40 4.36
CA ASP A 26 -5.06 19.21 5.44
C ASP A 26 -6.45 18.82 4.93
N GLY A 27 -6.99 17.75 5.50
CA GLY A 27 -8.27 17.17 5.09
C GLY A 27 -8.26 16.39 3.77
N LEU A 28 -7.13 16.29 3.06
CA LEU A 28 -7.04 15.51 1.82
C LEU A 28 -6.80 14.02 2.10
N THR A 29 -7.54 13.15 1.39
CA THR A 29 -7.23 11.72 1.30
C THR A 29 -6.04 11.48 0.37
N PRO A 30 -5.39 10.30 0.41
CA PRO A 30 -4.26 9.99 -0.47
C PRO A 30 -4.53 10.27 -1.97
N GLU A 31 -5.70 9.89 -2.47
CA GLU A 31 -6.11 10.05 -3.86
C GLU A 31 -6.37 11.52 -4.24
N GLN A 32 -6.65 12.36 -3.25
CA GLN A 32 -6.91 13.79 -3.45
C GLN A 32 -5.62 14.62 -3.50
N LEU A 33 -4.49 14.06 -3.07
CA LEU A 33 -3.21 14.76 -3.09
C LEU A 33 -2.81 15.15 -4.53
N PRO A 34 -2.46 16.43 -4.78
CA PRO A 34 -2.06 16.92 -6.09
C PRO A 34 -1.04 16.05 -6.84
N GLU A 35 0.01 15.59 -6.17
CA GLU A 35 1.06 14.73 -6.72
C GLU A 35 0.54 13.34 -7.08
N VAL A 36 -0.37 12.78 -6.29
CA VAL A 36 -1.01 11.50 -6.59
C VAL A 36 -1.91 11.66 -7.81
N ARG A 37 -2.73 12.72 -7.87
CA ARG A 37 -3.57 13.00 -9.04
C ARG A 37 -2.76 13.24 -10.31
N GLU A 38 -1.65 13.96 -10.20
CA GLU A 38 -0.71 14.18 -11.31
C GLU A 38 -0.15 12.86 -11.84
N LEU A 39 0.26 11.96 -10.94
CA LEU A 39 0.77 10.65 -11.32
C LEU A 39 -0.33 9.75 -11.87
N THR A 40 -1.54 9.80 -11.30
CA THR A 40 -2.70 9.06 -11.82
C THR A 40 -3.03 9.47 -13.25
N ALA A 41 -2.96 10.77 -13.58
CA ALA A 41 -3.14 11.24 -14.94
C ALA A 41 -2.06 10.71 -15.92
N ARG A 42 -0.93 10.22 -15.42
CA ARG A 42 0.16 9.58 -16.21
C ARG A 42 0.07 8.05 -16.21
N GLY A 43 -1.04 7.49 -15.73
CA GLY A 43 -1.30 6.05 -15.69
C GLY A 43 -0.70 5.33 -14.50
N TRP A 44 -0.28 6.04 -13.45
CA TRP A 44 0.06 5.43 -12.17
C TRP A 44 -1.20 5.14 -11.34
N GLN A 45 -1.18 4.09 -10.54
CA GLN A 45 -2.29 3.73 -9.64
C GLN A 45 -1.76 3.66 -8.22
N LEU A 46 -2.50 4.22 -7.26
CA LEU A 46 -2.12 4.14 -5.87
C LEU A 46 -2.12 2.66 -5.46
N ALA A 47 -1.04 2.19 -4.84
CA ALA A 47 -0.98 0.84 -4.31
C ALA A 47 -2.05 0.65 -3.23
N SER A 48 -2.72 -0.50 -3.25
CA SER A 48 -3.70 -0.85 -2.21
C SER A 48 -3.04 -0.84 -0.83
N ASP A 49 -3.70 -0.21 0.15
CA ASP A 49 -3.32 -0.25 1.56
C ASP A 49 -3.93 -1.44 2.31
N ALA A 50 -4.62 -2.34 1.60
CA ALA A 50 -5.15 -3.57 2.18
C ALA A 50 -4.00 -4.41 2.77
N PRO A 51 -4.13 -4.93 4.01
CA PRO A 51 -3.07 -5.70 4.67
C PRO A 51 -2.54 -6.88 3.83
N MET A 52 -3.42 -7.53 3.07
CA MET A 52 -3.04 -8.64 2.20
C MET A 52 -2.17 -8.25 1.00
N LEU A 53 -2.08 -6.96 0.65
CA LEU A 53 -1.37 -6.42 -0.52
C LEU A 53 -0.26 -5.42 -0.15
N VAL A 54 -0.02 -5.16 1.14
CA VAL A 54 0.96 -4.16 1.59
C VAL A 54 2.40 -4.50 1.18
N PHE A 55 2.67 -5.76 0.81
CA PHE A 55 3.96 -6.22 0.28
C PHE A 55 4.23 -5.83 -1.16
N LEU A 56 3.21 -5.44 -1.93
CA LEU A 56 3.31 -5.22 -3.38
C LEU A 56 4.50 -4.31 -3.75
N PRO A 57 4.73 -3.16 -3.11
CA PRO A 57 5.84 -2.29 -3.52
C PRO A 57 7.23 -2.90 -3.34
N ALA A 58 7.38 -3.95 -2.52
CA ALA A 58 8.65 -4.64 -2.30
C ALA A 58 9.00 -5.64 -3.41
N VAL A 59 7.97 -6.16 -4.10
CA VAL A 59 8.09 -7.15 -5.18
C VAL A 59 7.81 -6.56 -6.55
N TRP A 60 7.25 -5.35 -6.61
CA TRP A 60 6.95 -4.68 -7.87
C TRP A 60 8.24 -4.24 -8.57
N PRO A 61 8.34 -4.38 -9.91
CA PRO A 61 9.51 -3.93 -10.66
C PRO A 61 9.83 -2.46 -10.43
N ARG A 62 11.11 -2.12 -10.27
CA ARG A 62 11.57 -0.75 -9.92
C ARG A 62 11.09 0.30 -10.93
N GLU A 63 11.03 -0.07 -12.20
CA GLU A 63 10.65 0.80 -13.31
C GLU A 63 9.13 1.01 -13.37
N LEU A 64 8.36 0.15 -12.71
CA LEU A 64 6.90 0.16 -12.66
C LEU A 64 6.36 0.55 -11.29
N ARG A 65 7.22 1.06 -10.39
CA ARG A 65 6.82 1.64 -9.10
C ARG A 65 7.48 3.00 -8.91
N THR A 66 6.78 3.87 -8.19
CA THR A 66 7.31 5.15 -7.70
C THR A 66 6.67 5.44 -6.35
N TRP A 67 7.14 6.47 -5.65
CA TRP A 67 6.55 6.85 -4.37
C TRP A 67 6.56 8.36 -4.16
N VAL A 68 5.63 8.81 -3.32
CA VAL A 68 5.57 10.17 -2.79
C VAL A 68 5.41 10.13 -1.26
N PRO A 69 5.83 11.15 -0.50
CA PRO A 69 5.61 11.20 0.94
C PRO A 69 4.12 11.13 1.28
N ASP A 70 3.74 10.32 2.29
CA ASP A 70 2.37 10.32 2.79
C ASP A 70 2.12 11.53 3.68
N ARG A 71 1.50 12.56 3.08
CA ARG A 71 1.03 13.76 3.77
C ARG A 71 -0.49 13.78 3.94
N ALA A 72 -1.18 12.69 3.61
CA ALA A 72 -2.63 12.64 3.67
C ALA A 72 -3.14 12.68 5.12
N THR A 73 -4.32 13.27 5.28
CA THR A 73 -5.04 13.28 6.55
C THR A 73 -5.81 11.98 6.68
N ARG A 74 -5.63 11.27 7.79
CA ARG A 74 -6.38 10.06 8.12
C ARG A 74 -7.41 10.38 9.19
N TYR A 75 -8.55 9.74 9.08
CA TYR A 75 -9.62 9.83 10.05
C TYR A 75 -9.95 8.44 10.56
N GLU A 76 -10.25 8.35 11.84
CA GLU A 76 -10.67 7.12 12.50
C GLU A 76 -12.06 7.30 13.10
N TRP A 77 -12.78 6.18 13.16
CA TRP A 77 -14.05 6.13 13.84
C TRP A 77 -13.80 5.86 15.32
N TRP A 78 -14.20 6.80 16.16
CA TRP A 78 -14.12 6.68 17.60
C TRP A 78 -15.52 6.55 18.17
N TYR A 79 -15.69 5.64 19.11
CA TYR A 79 -16.93 5.49 19.84
C TYR A 79 -16.67 5.35 21.34
N GLU A 80 -17.63 5.83 22.12
CA GLU A 80 -17.66 5.69 23.58
C GLU A 80 -18.71 4.65 23.94
N GLN A 81 -18.37 3.71 24.82
CA GLN A 81 -19.32 2.75 25.36
C GLN A 81 -19.61 3.03 26.82
N ASP A 82 -20.86 2.84 27.22
CA ASP A 82 -21.20 2.76 28.64
C ASP A 82 -20.45 1.56 29.27
N PRO A 83 -19.64 1.77 30.32
CA PRO A 83 -18.78 0.72 30.86
C PRO A 83 -19.57 -0.42 31.54
N LYS A 84 -20.84 -0.21 31.89
CA LYS A 84 -21.71 -1.19 32.53
C LYS A 84 -22.53 -1.98 31.52
N THR A 85 -23.08 -1.31 30.50
CA THR A 85 -24.00 -1.93 29.53
C THR A 85 -23.30 -2.32 28.22
N ARG A 86 -22.09 -1.79 27.96
CA ARG A 86 -21.34 -1.88 26.70
C ARG A 86 -22.10 -1.30 25.49
N GLN A 87 -23.18 -0.57 25.72
CA GLN A 87 -23.88 0.12 24.66
C GLN A 87 -23.07 1.32 24.20
N VAL A 88 -23.02 1.55 22.89
CA VAL A 88 -22.40 2.74 22.32
C VAL A 88 -23.26 3.96 22.70
N ILE A 89 -22.65 4.92 23.37
CA ILE A 89 -23.30 6.15 23.83
C ILE A 89 -22.91 7.37 23.00
N ARG A 90 -21.80 7.28 22.26
CA ARG A 90 -21.34 8.32 21.33
C ARG A 90 -20.52 7.73 20.21
N GLU A 91 -20.66 8.28 19.01
CA GLU A 91 -19.88 7.95 17.83
C GLU A 91 -19.43 9.25 17.16
N GLN A 92 -18.19 9.29 16.68
CA GLN A 92 -17.66 10.42 15.91
C GLN A 92 -16.52 9.97 15.02
N THR A 93 -16.36 10.65 13.89
CA THR A 93 -15.16 10.55 13.05
C THR A 93 -14.19 11.63 13.51
N VAL A 94 -12.98 11.23 13.91
CA VAL A 94 -11.93 12.14 14.38
C VAL A 94 -10.68 11.98 13.54
N ARG A 95 -9.83 13.00 13.48
CA ARG A 95 -8.53 12.88 12.84
C ARG A 95 -7.69 11.86 13.61
N SER A 96 -7.11 10.90 12.92
CA SER A 96 -6.25 9.89 13.53
C SER A 96 -5.06 10.54 14.21
N SER A 97 -4.79 10.13 15.44
CA SER A 97 -3.59 10.55 16.16
C SER A 97 -2.33 9.96 15.52
N TRP A 98 -1.16 10.49 15.91
CA TRP A 98 0.12 9.94 15.47
C TRP A 98 0.32 8.52 16.00
N GLU A 99 -0.15 8.25 17.21
CA GLU A 99 -0.12 6.94 17.87
C GLU A 99 -0.94 5.91 17.11
N SER A 100 -2.19 6.24 16.75
CA SER A 100 -3.07 5.36 15.96
C SER A 100 -2.47 5.04 14.60
N ARG A 101 -1.90 6.06 13.91
CA ARG A 101 -1.18 5.83 12.65
C ARG A 101 0.00 4.88 12.83
N ASN A 102 0.75 5.01 13.91
CA ASN A 102 1.86 4.11 14.20
C ASN A 102 1.43 2.69 14.53
N GLU A 103 0.29 2.50 15.19
CA GLU A 103 -0.25 1.15 15.45
C GLU A 103 -0.54 0.44 14.13
N VAL A 104 -1.22 1.09 13.20
CA VAL A 104 -1.46 0.54 11.85
C VAL A 104 -0.15 0.21 11.12
N GLU A 105 0.85 1.10 11.21
CA GLU A 105 2.17 0.84 10.63
C GLU A 105 2.89 -0.35 11.29
N ASN A 106 2.74 -0.53 12.61
CA ASN A 106 3.30 -1.66 13.33
C ASN A 106 2.61 -2.97 12.95
N ASP A 107 1.28 -2.97 12.81
CA ASP A 107 0.52 -4.15 12.40
C ASP A 107 0.91 -4.60 10.99
N ASN A 108 1.06 -3.65 10.06
CA ASN A 108 1.56 -3.93 8.72
C ASN A 108 2.99 -4.48 8.72
N ASP A 109 3.88 -3.93 9.56
CA ASP A 109 5.26 -4.42 9.69
C ASP A 109 5.32 -5.83 10.29
N ALA A 110 4.46 -6.14 11.27
CA ALA A 110 4.35 -7.47 11.86
C ALA A 110 3.84 -8.50 10.84
N LEU A 111 2.78 -8.16 10.10
CA LEU A 111 2.22 -9.01 9.04
C LEU A 111 3.26 -9.30 7.93
N LEU A 112 4.02 -8.29 7.51
CA LEU A 112 5.08 -8.46 6.53
C LEU A 112 6.23 -9.33 7.06
N ALA A 113 6.61 -9.15 8.32
CA ALA A 113 7.66 -9.94 8.95
C ALA A 113 7.27 -11.43 9.01
N GLU A 114 6.01 -11.76 9.27
CA GLU A 114 5.48 -13.12 9.19
C GLU A 114 5.59 -13.72 7.78
N ALA A 115 5.41 -12.89 6.74
CA ALA A 115 5.63 -13.28 5.35
C ALA A 115 7.11 -13.29 4.93
N GLY A 116 8.04 -12.94 5.82
CA GLY A 116 9.47 -12.87 5.56
C GLY A 116 9.92 -11.59 4.84
N VAL A 117 9.06 -10.60 4.70
CA VAL A 117 9.35 -9.29 4.10
C VAL A 117 9.68 -8.31 5.22
N THR A 118 10.84 -7.67 5.20
CA THR A 118 11.26 -6.73 6.25
C THR A 118 11.79 -5.43 5.66
N GLY A 119 12.01 -4.41 6.51
CA GLY A 119 12.62 -3.15 6.10
C GLY A 119 11.71 -2.20 5.32
N ARG A 120 10.38 -2.31 5.52
CA ARG A 120 9.41 -1.43 4.86
C ARG A 120 9.63 0.03 5.28
N PRO A 121 9.76 0.96 4.33
CA PRO A 121 9.77 2.38 4.64
C PRO A 121 8.35 2.86 4.97
N ARG A 122 8.18 3.45 6.15
CA ARG A 122 6.92 4.09 6.59
C ARG A 122 6.70 5.44 5.90
N ALA A 123 5.48 5.96 5.98
CA ALA A 123 5.09 7.27 5.47
C ALA A 123 5.37 7.48 3.96
N ARG A 124 5.22 6.43 3.16
CA ARG A 124 5.28 6.49 1.70
C ARG A 124 3.94 6.06 1.11
N LEU A 125 3.42 6.85 0.18
CA LEU A 125 2.39 6.43 -0.75
C LEU A 125 3.07 5.84 -1.98
N TRP A 126 2.90 4.55 -2.17
CA TRP A 126 3.42 3.85 -3.34
C TRP A 126 2.43 3.95 -4.49
N LEU A 127 2.96 4.18 -5.69
CA LEU A 127 2.17 4.13 -6.91
C LEU A 127 2.80 3.14 -7.89
N LEU A 128 1.94 2.38 -8.55
CA LEU A 128 2.30 1.25 -9.39
C LEU A 128 1.78 1.47 -10.80
N LYS A 129 2.53 1.02 -11.79
CA LYS A 129 2.04 0.81 -13.16
C LYS A 129 1.72 -0.67 -13.37
N PRO A 130 0.71 -0.98 -14.19
CA PRO A 130 0.44 -2.37 -14.56
C PRO A 130 1.66 -3.02 -15.23
N PRO A 131 1.93 -4.31 -14.98
CA PRO A 131 2.89 -5.08 -15.75
C PRO A 131 2.48 -5.18 -17.23
N PRO A 132 3.41 -5.50 -18.14
CA PRO A 132 3.09 -5.71 -19.55
C PRO A 132 1.96 -6.73 -19.75
N GLY A 133 1.03 -6.41 -20.64
CA GLY A 133 -0.13 -7.26 -20.93
C GLY A 133 -1.37 -6.97 -20.09
N PHE A 134 -1.30 -6.08 -19.11
CA PHE A 134 -2.44 -5.66 -18.28
C PHE A 134 -2.78 -4.19 -18.51
N ALA A 135 -4.08 -3.88 -18.50
CA ALA A 135 -4.56 -2.49 -18.67
C ALA A 135 -4.51 -1.70 -17.36
N SER A 136 -4.60 -2.38 -16.21
CA SER A 136 -4.56 -1.78 -14.87
C SER A 136 -3.89 -2.68 -13.84
N VAL A 137 -3.53 -2.11 -12.69
CA VAL A 137 -3.01 -2.89 -11.54
C VAL A 137 -4.10 -3.83 -11.04
N ASP A 138 -5.35 -3.38 -11.00
CA ASP A 138 -6.50 -4.21 -10.60
C ASP A 138 -6.70 -5.42 -11.52
N ASP A 139 -6.54 -5.27 -12.84
CA ASP A 139 -6.61 -6.40 -13.77
C ASP A 139 -5.51 -7.44 -13.48
N PHE A 140 -4.31 -6.98 -13.14
CA PHE A 140 -3.22 -7.86 -12.73
C PHE A 140 -3.53 -8.55 -11.40
N LEU A 141 -4.04 -7.82 -10.40
CA LEU A 141 -4.38 -8.39 -9.09
C LEU A 141 -5.53 -9.41 -9.19
N ALA A 142 -6.50 -9.17 -10.06
CA ALA A 142 -7.55 -10.13 -10.36
C ALA A 142 -6.97 -11.41 -11.00
N GLU A 143 -6.03 -11.29 -11.93
CA GLU A 143 -5.34 -12.44 -12.52
C GLU A 143 -4.47 -13.18 -11.50
N LEU A 144 -3.72 -12.45 -10.68
CA LEU A 144 -2.91 -12.99 -9.60
C LEU A 144 -3.77 -13.83 -8.65
N GLY A 145 -4.92 -13.30 -8.22
CA GLY A 145 -5.88 -14.01 -7.39
C GLY A 145 -6.35 -15.30 -8.04
N ARG A 146 -6.81 -15.24 -9.29
CA ARG A 146 -7.26 -16.44 -10.03
C ARG A 146 -6.17 -17.52 -10.13
N ARG A 147 -4.91 -17.13 -10.38
CA ARG A 147 -3.81 -18.07 -10.50
C ARG A 147 -3.37 -18.63 -9.15
N ALA A 148 -3.38 -17.81 -8.10
CA ALA A 148 -3.09 -18.24 -6.73
C ALA A 148 -4.13 -19.27 -6.27
N ASP A 149 -5.42 -19.00 -6.48
CA ASP A 149 -6.51 -19.94 -6.20
C ASP A 149 -6.32 -21.28 -6.94
N ALA A 150 -6.00 -21.22 -8.24
CA ALA A 150 -5.74 -22.41 -9.04
C ALA A 150 -4.51 -23.20 -8.56
N ALA A 151 -3.53 -22.53 -7.94
CA ALA A 151 -2.35 -23.13 -7.33
C ALA A 151 -2.59 -23.56 -5.86
N GLY A 152 -3.78 -23.33 -5.30
CA GLY A 152 -4.10 -23.62 -3.89
C GLY A 152 -3.37 -22.72 -2.90
N ILE A 153 -2.99 -21.51 -3.31
CA ILE A 153 -2.32 -20.51 -2.49
C ILE A 153 -3.37 -19.53 -1.98
N ASP A 154 -3.50 -19.43 -0.65
CA ASP A 154 -4.39 -18.46 -0.02
C ASP A 154 -3.95 -17.01 -0.29
N GLY A 155 -4.92 -16.12 -0.47
CA GLY A 155 -4.70 -14.71 -0.80
C GLY A 155 -4.23 -13.83 0.36
N ALA A 156 -3.99 -14.38 1.56
CA ALA A 156 -3.42 -13.63 2.66
C ALA A 156 -1.94 -13.28 2.43
N CYS A 157 -1.49 -12.20 3.06
CA CYS A 157 -0.07 -11.82 3.07
C CYS A 157 0.74 -12.92 3.78
N SER A 158 1.34 -13.79 2.98
CA SER A 158 2.07 -14.98 3.42
C SER A 158 3.28 -15.22 2.53
N ALA A 159 4.30 -15.89 3.05
CA ALA A 159 5.51 -16.17 2.28
C ALA A 159 5.26 -16.90 0.94
N PRO A 160 4.31 -17.86 0.82
CA PRO A 160 3.92 -18.44 -0.46
C PRO A 160 3.30 -17.43 -1.43
N TYR A 161 2.35 -16.61 -0.96
CA TYR A 161 1.63 -15.65 -1.81
C TYR A 161 2.54 -14.52 -2.30
N VAL A 162 3.41 -13.99 -1.42
CA VAL A 162 4.42 -12.98 -1.77
C VAL A 162 5.36 -13.51 -2.85
N ARG A 163 5.88 -14.73 -2.66
CA ARG A 163 6.79 -15.36 -3.63
C ARG A 163 6.13 -15.62 -4.97
N PHE A 164 4.92 -16.17 -4.95
CA PHE A 164 4.13 -16.39 -6.15
C PHE A 164 3.92 -15.10 -6.94
N THR A 165 3.62 -14.00 -6.25
CA THR A 165 3.47 -12.68 -6.85
C THR A 165 4.76 -12.19 -7.49
N ALA A 166 5.89 -12.30 -6.76
CA ALA A 166 7.20 -11.87 -7.25
C ALA A 166 7.65 -12.68 -8.49
N GLU A 167 7.44 -14.00 -8.48
CA GLU A 167 7.75 -14.88 -9.60
C GLU A 167 6.92 -14.53 -10.83
N LEU A 168 5.62 -14.32 -10.67
CA LEU A 168 4.72 -13.92 -11.76
C LEU A 168 5.12 -12.56 -12.34
N LEU A 169 5.45 -11.58 -11.49
CA LEU A 169 5.94 -10.27 -11.95
C LEU A 169 7.24 -10.42 -12.75
N ALA A 170 8.19 -11.21 -12.25
CA ALA A 170 9.46 -11.46 -12.92
C ALA A 170 9.29 -12.21 -14.26
N GLU A 171 8.26 -13.03 -14.43
CA GLU A 171 7.93 -13.64 -15.72
C GLU A 171 7.40 -12.63 -16.74
N LEU A 172 6.57 -11.69 -16.28
CA LEU A 172 5.91 -10.70 -17.14
C LEU A 172 6.81 -9.53 -17.56
N THR A 173 7.90 -9.28 -16.83
CA THR A 173 8.80 -8.13 -17.08
C THR A 173 10.18 -8.52 -17.62
N LYS A 174 10.34 -9.78 -18.06
CA LYS A 174 11.55 -10.25 -18.76
C LYS A 174 11.62 -9.76 -20.20
#